data_AF-A0A3P6QSC3-F1
#
_entry.id   AF-A0A3P6QSC3-F1
#
_cell.length_a   1.000
_cell.length_b   1.000
_cell.length_c   1.000
_cell.angle_alpha   90.00
_cell.angle_beta   90.00
_cell.angle_gamma   90.00
#
_symmetry.space_group_name_H-M   'P 1'
#
loop_
_entity.id
_entity.type
_entity.pdbx_description
1 polymer ?
#
loop_
_entity_poly.entity_id
_entity_poly.type
_entity_poly.pdbx_seq_one_letter_code
_entity_poly.pdbx_strand_id
1 'polypeptide(L)'
;MQVRDVVKERLHYDTRVTVLGHVQRGGSPSAFDRLLGCRMGAEAVLALMEMTPESEPCVISIDGNTIVRVPLMQCVLRTQAVKNAMDQHDWATAVKLRGRSFQRNLETYRLLTKLEPKQQDSPNAPSYNVAVINVGAPAGGMNAVVRSYVRMGIYHRCKVYGVKNSFEGLAKGDLKEMSWGDVNNWVMHGGSFLGTQKVTPEKIIDQVAATLEKFKIHGLLIVGGFEAYHSCLLLSRARDKYPALRIPLCVIPCTISNNVPGTSLSLGSDTAVNEICVMIDKIKQSATGTKKRVFIVETMGGYCGYLATLSAL
;
A
#
# COMPACT_ATOMS: atom_id res chain seq x y z
N MET A 1 -26.80 -17.83 -16.40
CA MET A 1 -27.05 -17.91 -14.95
C MET A 1 -26.25 -16.80 -14.28
N GLN A 2 -26.91 -15.90 -13.56
CA GLN A 2 -26.25 -14.75 -12.92
C GLN A 2 -25.57 -15.20 -11.61
N VAL A 3 -24.56 -14.45 -11.13
CA VAL A 3 -23.70 -14.85 -9.98
C VAL A 3 -24.52 -15.24 -8.74
N ARG A 4 -25.58 -14.49 -8.41
CA ARG A 4 -26.46 -14.76 -7.26
C ARG A 4 -27.08 -16.16 -7.34
N ASP A 5 -27.60 -16.51 -8.51
CA ASP A 5 -28.33 -17.77 -8.71
C ASP A 5 -27.36 -18.95 -8.57
N VAL A 6 -26.14 -18.82 -9.10
CA VAL A 6 -25.07 -19.81 -8.93
C VAL A 6 -24.77 -20.06 -7.44
N VAL A 7 -24.60 -19.01 -6.64
CA VAL A 7 -24.28 -19.15 -5.21
C VAL A 7 -25.44 -19.77 -4.43
N LYS A 8 -26.68 -19.33 -4.70
CA LYS A 8 -27.86 -19.83 -4.01
C LYS A 8 -28.18 -21.28 -4.37
N GLU A 9 -28.18 -21.61 -5.66
CA GLU A 9 -28.62 -22.92 -6.16
C GLU A 9 -27.55 -24.00 -6.00
N ARG A 10 -26.26 -23.66 -6.17
CA ARG A 10 -25.17 -24.65 -6.09
C ARG A 10 -24.49 -24.72 -4.72
N LEU A 11 -24.39 -23.61 -3.98
CA LEU A 11 -23.70 -23.56 -2.69
C LEU A 11 -24.66 -23.47 -1.50
N HIS A 12 -25.97 -23.24 -1.75
CA HIS A 12 -27.01 -23.15 -0.72
C HIS A 12 -26.74 -22.10 0.37
N TYR A 13 -26.04 -21.01 0.02
CA TYR A 13 -25.78 -19.90 0.94
C TYR A 13 -26.86 -18.81 0.84
N ASP A 14 -27.23 -18.22 1.99
CA ASP A 14 -28.08 -17.02 1.99
C ASP A 14 -27.35 -15.88 1.28
N THR A 15 -27.94 -15.42 0.17
CA THR A 15 -27.27 -14.54 -0.79
C THR A 15 -28.08 -13.26 -0.96
N ARG A 16 -27.44 -12.12 -0.71
CA ARG A 16 -28.01 -10.79 -0.93
C ARG A 16 -27.26 -10.07 -2.04
N VAL A 17 -28.00 -9.33 -2.86
CA VAL A 17 -27.44 -8.45 -3.90
C VAL A 17 -27.58 -7.02 -3.42
N THR A 18 -26.46 -6.30 -3.37
CA THR A 18 -26.42 -4.88 -3.03
C THR A 18 -25.91 -4.11 -4.24
N VAL A 19 -26.72 -3.17 -4.74
CA VAL A 19 -26.33 -2.28 -5.83
C VAL A 19 -26.11 -0.90 -5.22
N LEU A 20 -24.85 -0.47 -5.17
CA LEU A 20 -24.47 0.79 -4.52
C LEU A 20 -25.06 2.02 -5.24
N GLY A 21 -25.10 2.01 -6.58
CA GLY A 21 -25.68 3.10 -7.37
C GLY A 21 -24.99 4.45 -7.13
N HIS A 22 -25.78 5.51 -6.95
CA HIS A 22 -25.33 6.91 -6.90
C HIS A 22 -24.52 7.27 -5.65
N VAL A 23 -24.56 6.49 -4.58
CA VAL A 23 -23.77 6.77 -3.36
C VAL A 23 -22.27 6.80 -3.63
N GLN A 24 -21.83 6.16 -4.72
CA GLN A 24 -20.44 6.19 -5.20
C GLN A 24 -20.00 7.53 -5.80
N ARG A 25 -20.93 8.46 -6.07
CA ARG A 25 -20.66 9.80 -6.62
C ARG A 25 -20.71 10.91 -5.56
N GLY A 26 -21.39 10.65 -4.45
CA GLY A 26 -21.58 11.64 -3.39
C GLY A 26 -20.45 11.62 -2.35
N GLY A 27 -20.56 12.51 -1.35
CA GLY A 27 -19.56 12.66 -0.29
C GLY A 27 -18.54 13.74 -0.60
N SER A 28 -17.74 14.09 0.42
CA SER A 28 -16.60 15.00 0.24
C SER A 28 -15.47 14.28 -0.52
N PRO A 29 -14.75 14.98 -1.42
CA PRO A 29 -13.62 14.38 -2.13
C PRO A 29 -12.54 13.92 -1.14
N SER A 30 -11.86 12.82 -1.49
CA SER A 30 -10.70 12.32 -0.75
C SER A 30 -9.55 13.34 -0.77
N ALA A 31 -8.59 13.19 0.14
CA ALA A 31 -7.39 14.02 0.12
C ALA A 31 -6.66 13.95 -1.23
N PHE A 32 -6.56 12.75 -1.82
CA PHE A 32 -5.96 12.57 -3.14
C PHE A 32 -6.70 13.34 -4.23
N ASP A 33 -8.03 13.27 -4.27
CA ASP A 33 -8.84 13.96 -5.28
C ASP A 33 -8.77 15.49 -5.13
N ARG A 34 -8.74 16.00 -3.88
CA ARG A 34 -8.56 17.44 -3.61
C ARG A 34 -7.22 17.93 -4.18
N LEU A 35 -6.14 17.24 -3.82
CA LEU A 35 -4.78 17.59 -4.26
C LEU A 35 -4.62 17.47 -5.77
N LEU A 36 -5.16 16.40 -6.35
CA LEU A 36 -5.09 16.16 -7.79
C LEU A 36 -5.85 17.24 -8.56
N GLY A 37 -7.07 17.58 -8.11
CA GLY A 37 -7.89 18.65 -8.70
C GLY A 37 -7.18 20.00 -8.66
N CYS A 38 -6.63 20.39 -7.50
CA CYS A 38 -5.87 21.64 -7.35
C CYS A 38 -4.68 21.71 -8.33
N ARG A 39 -3.89 20.63 -8.42
CA ARG A 39 -2.71 20.56 -9.29
C ARG A 39 -3.07 20.57 -10.78
N MET A 40 -4.07 19.78 -11.18
CA MET A 40 -4.53 19.73 -12.56
C MET A 40 -5.15 21.06 -12.99
N GLY A 41 -5.90 21.72 -12.10
CA GLY A 41 -6.47 23.05 -12.37
C GLY A 41 -5.40 24.12 -12.56
N ALA A 42 -4.36 24.13 -11.72
CA ALA A 42 -3.23 25.05 -11.88
C ALA A 42 -2.49 24.80 -13.21
N GLU A 43 -2.20 23.54 -13.53
CA GLU A 43 -1.55 23.17 -14.79
C GLU A 43 -2.39 23.55 -16.02
N ALA A 44 -3.72 23.41 -15.93
CA ALA A 44 -4.61 23.81 -17.02
C ALA A 44 -4.50 25.30 -17.33
N VAL A 45 -4.36 26.16 -16.31
CA VAL A 45 -4.17 27.60 -16.51
C VAL A 45 -2.83 27.87 -17.21
N LEU A 46 -1.75 27.24 -16.75
CA LEU A 46 -0.43 27.37 -17.38
C LEU A 46 -0.46 26.90 -18.84
N ALA A 47 -1.13 25.78 -19.10
CA ALA A 47 -1.31 25.26 -20.45
C ALA A 47 -2.03 26.27 -21.35
N LEU A 48 -3.12 26.88 -20.88
CA LEU A 48 -3.85 27.89 -21.64
C LEU A 48 -3.04 29.16 -21.90
N MET A 49 -2.15 29.56 -20.97
CA MET A 49 -1.28 30.73 -21.14
C MET A 49 -0.15 30.48 -22.16
N GLU A 50 0.30 29.23 -22.31
CA GLU A 50 1.37 28.84 -23.23
C GLU A 50 0.86 28.46 -24.63
N MET A 51 -0.44 28.15 -24.76
CA MET A 51 -1.04 27.76 -26.02
C MET A 51 -1.13 28.91 -27.02
N THR A 52 -1.01 28.54 -28.29
CA THR A 52 -1.23 29.39 -29.47
C THR A 52 -2.42 28.86 -30.27
N PRO A 53 -2.97 29.61 -31.25
CA PRO A 53 -4.02 29.10 -32.13
C PRO A 53 -3.65 27.80 -32.87
N GLU A 54 -2.36 27.53 -33.06
CA GLU A 54 -1.83 26.34 -33.71
C GLU A 54 -1.59 25.17 -32.74
N SER A 55 -1.71 25.39 -31.43
CA SER A 55 -1.48 24.36 -30.42
C SER A 55 -2.59 23.29 -30.44
N GLU A 56 -2.19 22.01 -30.36
CA GLU A 56 -3.16 20.93 -30.26
C GLU A 56 -3.91 20.98 -28.90
N PRO A 57 -5.24 20.77 -28.90
CA PRO A 57 -5.97 20.59 -27.66
C PRO A 57 -5.39 19.44 -26.84
N CYS A 58 -5.20 19.66 -25.54
CA CYS A 58 -4.62 18.67 -24.63
C CYS A 58 -5.55 18.34 -23.46
N VAL A 59 -5.33 17.18 -22.85
CA VAL A 59 -5.93 16.72 -21.62
C VAL A 59 -4.86 16.77 -20.53
N ILE A 60 -5.17 17.46 -19.43
CA ILE A 60 -4.32 17.42 -18.24
C ILE A 60 -4.52 16.06 -17.55
N SER A 61 -3.43 15.32 -17.38
CA SER A 61 -3.45 13.93 -16.89
C SER A 61 -2.36 13.68 -15.86
N ILE A 62 -2.33 12.47 -15.31
CA ILE A 62 -1.33 12.01 -14.35
C ILE A 62 -0.58 10.80 -14.92
N ASP A 63 0.75 10.88 -14.94
CA ASP A 63 1.62 9.75 -15.26
C ASP A 63 2.77 9.67 -14.26
N GLY A 64 2.99 8.48 -13.69
CA GLY A 64 4.03 8.27 -12.67
C GLY A 64 3.94 9.21 -11.46
N ASN A 65 2.74 9.63 -11.05
CA ASN A 65 2.50 10.64 -10.00
C ASN A 65 2.92 12.08 -10.36
N THR A 66 3.10 12.35 -11.64
CA THR A 66 3.45 13.67 -12.20
C THR A 66 2.33 14.17 -13.10
N ILE A 67 2.09 15.48 -13.11
CA ILE A 67 1.10 16.06 -14.03
C ILE A 67 1.70 16.15 -15.43
N VAL A 68 0.94 15.72 -16.44
CA VAL A 68 1.35 15.71 -17.84
C VAL A 68 0.23 16.25 -18.73
N ARG A 69 0.60 16.85 -19.87
CA ARG A 69 -0.33 17.28 -20.92
C ARG A 69 -0.32 16.23 -22.03
N VAL A 70 -1.48 15.66 -22.35
CA VAL A 70 -1.59 14.61 -23.38
C VAL A 70 -2.48 15.10 -24.51
N PRO A 71 -2.09 14.98 -25.80
CA PRO A 71 -2.94 15.37 -26.91
C PRO A 71 -4.33 14.73 -26.84
N LEU A 72 -5.38 15.55 -27.00
CA LEU A 72 -6.78 15.12 -26.84
C LEU A 72 -7.11 13.96 -27.78
N MET A 73 -6.69 14.05 -29.04
CA MET A 73 -6.95 13.00 -30.02
C MET A 73 -6.27 11.68 -29.67
N GLN A 74 -5.10 11.73 -29.04
CA GLN A 74 -4.44 10.52 -28.54
C GLN A 74 -5.26 9.84 -27.45
N CYS A 75 -5.87 10.60 -26.53
CA CYS A 75 -6.76 10.08 -25.49
C CYS A 75 -8.03 9.44 -26.06
N VAL A 76 -8.62 10.07 -27.08
CA VAL A 76 -9.80 9.54 -27.79
C VAL A 76 -9.47 8.21 -28.46
N LEU A 77 -8.39 8.15 -29.24
CA LEU A 77 -7.96 6.94 -29.95
C LEU A 77 -7.67 5.78 -28.98
N ARG A 78 -6.99 6.05 -27.86
CA ARG A 78 -6.73 5.03 -26.82
C ARG A 78 -8.02 4.47 -26.24
N THR A 79 -9.01 5.33 -25.99
CA THR A 79 -10.31 4.92 -25.43
C THR A 79 -11.10 4.07 -26.42
N GLN A 80 -11.11 4.45 -27.70
CA GLN A 80 -11.74 3.67 -28.77
C GLN A 80 -11.06 2.32 -28.98
N ALA A 81 -9.72 2.26 -28.90
CA ALA A 81 -8.97 1.01 -29.02
C ALA A 81 -9.36 -0.01 -27.93
N VAL A 82 -9.59 0.44 -26.69
CA VAL A 82 -10.09 -0.43 -25.61
C VAL A 82 -11.48 -0.98 -25.95
N LYS A 83 -12.38 -0.12 -26.44
CA LYS A 83 -13.73 -0.52 -26.83
C LYS A 83 -13.69 -1.56 -27.96
N ASN A 84 -12.91 -1.30 -29.01
CA ASN A 84 -12.77 -2.21 -30.14
C ASN A 84 -12.23 -3.58 -29.71
N ALA A 85 -11.23 -3.60 -28.82
CA ALA A 85 -10.69 -4.85 -28.27
C ALA A 85 -11.75 -5.61 -27.45
N MET A 86 -12.59 -4.90 -26.67
CA MET A 86 -13.69 -5.52 -25.94
C MET A 86 -14.77 -6.08 -26.87
N ASP A 87 -15.16 -5.34 -27.91
CA ASP A 87 -16.19 -5.75 -28.89
C ASP A 87 -15.73 -6.98 -29.70
N GLN A 88 -14.41 -7.14 -29.91
CA GLN A 88 -13.80 -8.30 -30.56
C GLN A 88 -13.50 -9.46 -29.60
N HIS A 89 -13.83 -9.32 -28.31
CA HIS A 89 -13.48 -10.26 -27.24
C HIS A 89 -11.96 -10.50 -27.07
N ASP A 90 -11.11 -9.57 -27.49
CA ASP A 90 -9.68 -9.57 -27.21
C ASP A 90 -9.39 -8.99 -25.81
N TRP A 91 -9.60 -9.82 -24.80
CA TRP A 91 -9.43 -9.45 -23.40
C TRP A 91 -7.99 -9.10 -23.03
N ALA A 92 -7.01 -9.76 -23.68
CA ALA A 92 -5.60 -9.54 -23.39
C ALA A 92 -5.18 -8.13 -23.82
N THR A 93 -5.56 -7.73 -25.03
CA THR A 93 -5.32 -6.37 -25.52
C THR A 93 -6.10 -5.34 -24.72
N ALA A 94 -7.37 -5.61 -24.37
CA ALA A 94 -8.18 -4.70 -23.56
C ALA A 94 -7.53 -4.40 -22.20
N VAL A 95 -6.99 -5.42 -21.51
CA VAL A 95 -6.27 -5.26 -20.24
C VAL A 95 -4.97 -4.48 -20.44
N LYS A 96 -4.19 -4.81 -21.48
CA LYS A 96 -2.92 -4.13 -21.79
C LYS A 96 -3.13 -2.63 -22.05
N LEU A 97 -4.19 -2.26 -22.77
CA LEU A 97 -4.52 -0.88 -23.10
C LEU A 97 -4.95 -0.04 -21.89
N ARG A 98 -5.40 -0.66 -20.78
CA ARG A 98 -5.67 0.03 -19.50
C ARG A 98 -4.39 0.43 -18.76
N GLY A 99 -3.23 -0.04 -19.21
CA GLY A 99 -1.92 0.33 -18.70
C GLY A 99 -1.35 -0.65 -17.66
N ARG A 100 -0.05 -0.47 -17.37
CA ARG A 100 0.73 -1.38 -16.52
C ARG A 100 0.18 -1.49 -15.10
N SER A 101 -0.31 -0.40 -14.53
CA SER A 101 -0.88 -0.37 -13.17
C SER A 101 -2.12 -1.26 -13.08
N PHE A 102 -3.05 -1.13 -14.04
CA PHE A 102 -4.26 -1.96 -14.09
C PHE A 102 -3.93 -3.45 -14.23
N GLN A 103 -3.03 -3.78 -15.16
CA GLN A 103 -2.59 -5.17 -15.38
C GLN A 103 -1.98 -5.77 -14.10
N ARG A 104 -1.04 -5.06 -13.47
CA ARG A 104 -0.37 -5.51 -12.25
C ARG A 104 -1.35 -5.68 -11.08
N ASN A 105 -2.32 -4.78 -10.96
CA ASN A 105 -3.38 -4.89 -9.94
C ASN A 105 -4.26 -6.11 -10.17
N LEU A 106 -4.65 -6.38 -11.42
CA LEU A 106 -5.45 -7.56 -11.78
C LEU A 106 -4.70 -8.86 -11.50
N GLU A 107 -3.41 -8.93 -11.85
CA GLU A 107 -2.55 -10.09 -11.57
C GLU A 107 -2.39 -10.30 -10.06
N THR A 108 -2.11 -9.23 -9.31
CA THR A 108 -2.00 -9.27 -7.85
C THR A 108 -3.31 -9.72 -7.20
N TYR A 109 -4.45 -9.19 -7.66
CA TYR A 109 -5.77 -9.60 -7.19
C TYR A 109 -6.03 -11.09 -7.42
N ARG A 110 -5.73 -11.60 -8.62
CA ARG A 110 -5.89 -13.03 -8.97
C ARG A 110 -5.03 -13.95 -8.10
N LEU A 111 -3.85 -13.48 -7.68
CA LEU A 111 -2.97 -14.23 -6.78
C LEU A 111 -3.47 -14.20 -5.33
N LEU A 112 -3.85 -13.02 -4.84
CA LEU A 112 -4.20 -12.82 -3.43
C LEU A 112 -5.61 -13.28 -3.05
N THR A 113 -6.51 -13.47 -4.01
CA THR A 113 -7.91 -13.90 -3.78
C THR A 113 -8.14 -15.40 -3.89
N LYS A 114 -7.11 -16.19 -4.21
CA LYS A 114 -7.23 -17.65 -4.19
C LYS A 114 -7.67 -18.13 -2.81
N LEU A 115 -8.56 -19.12 -2.78
CA LEU A 115 -9.03 -19.75 -1.55
C LEU A 115 -7.91 -20.58 -0.91
N GLU A 116 -7.14 -21.26 -1.76
CA GLU A 116 -6.04 -22.14 -1.36
C GLU A 116 -4.75 -21.79 -2.12
N PRO A 117 -3.58 -22.14 -1.54
CA PRO A 117 -2.31 -22.07 -2.26
C PRO A 117 -2.28 -23.00 -3.48
N LYS A 118 -1.33 -22.79 -4.40
CA LYS A 118 -1.19 -23.64 -5.59
C LYS A 118 -0.89 -25.09 -5.18
N GLN A 119 -1.62 -26.06 -5.73
CA GLN A 119 -1.32 -27.50 -5.54
C GLN A 119 0.08 -27.85 -6.06
N GLN A 120 0.72 -28.87 -5.46
CA GLN A 120 2.11 -29.23 -5.72
C GLN A 120 2.31 -29.78 -7.13
N ASP A 121 2.96 -29.02 -8.00
CA ASP A 121 3.39 -29.52 -9.32
C ASP A 121 4.70 -30.35 -9.24
N SER A 122 5.48 -30.23 -8.15
CA SER A 122 6.79 -30.90 -8.01
C SER A 122 7.24 -31.02 -6.54
N PRO A 123 7.51 -32.23 -6.01
CA PRO A 123 7.88 -32.43 -4.61
C PRO A 123 9.30 -31.96 -4.22
N ASN A 124 10.20 -31.70 -5.19
CA ASN A 124 11.63 -31.42 -4.93
C ASN A 124 12.06 -29.94 -5.00
N ALA A 125 11.13 -28.98 -4.95
CA ALA A 125 11.50 -27.56 -4.98
C ALA A 125 12.10 -27.10 -3.63
N PRO A 126 13.18 -26.30 -3.60
CA PRO A 126 13.74 -25.77 -2.36
C PRO A 126 12.71 -24.89 -1.65
N SER A 127 12.53 -25.12 -0.33
CA SER A 127 11.65 -24.32 0.51
C SER A 127 12.48 -23.37 1.37
N TYR A 128 12.24 -22.07 1.23
CA TYR A 128 12.91 -21.03 1.99
C TYR A 128 12.07 -20.61 3.19
N ASN A 129 12.72 -20.39 4.34
CA ASN A 129 12.08 -19.74 5.49
C ASN A 129 12.25 -18.23 5.36
N VAL A 130 11.16 -17.47 5.38
CA VAL A 130 11.18 -16.01 5.32
C VAL A 130 10.42 -15.43 6.49
N ALA A 131 10.81 -14.25 6.97
CA ALA A 131 10.18 -13.60 8.11
C ALA A 131 9.66 -12.21 7.76
N VAL A 132 8.61 -11.76 8.46
CA VAL A 132 8.11 -10.38 8.43
C VAL A 132 7.98 -9.83 9.84
N ILE A 133 8.40 -8.57 10.00
CA ILE A 133 8.41 -7.85 11.27
C ILE A 133 7.87 -6.42 11.05
N ASN A 134 7.09 -5.91 12.00
CA ASN A 134 6.65 -4.51 12.01
C ASN A 134 7.50 -3.73 13.02
N VAL A 135 7.95 -2.53 12.66
CA VAL A 135 8.85 -1.69 13.47
C VAL A 135 8.44 -0.22 13.37
N GLY A 136 8.41 0.49 14.50
CA GLY A 136 8.01 1.89 14.58
C GLY A 136 6.58 2.09 15.11
N ALA A 137 6.05 3.30 14.92
CA ALA A 137 4.67 3.62 15.29
C ALA A 137 3.66 2.92 14.36
N PRO A 138 2.48 2.51 14.86
CA PRO A 138 1.43 1.94 14.03
C PRO A 138 1.00 2.90 12.90
N ALA A 139 0.79 2.35 11.71
CA ALA A 139 0.30 3.10 10.56
C ALA A 139 -0.68 2.26 9.71
N GLY A 140 -1.54 2.93 8.96
CA GLY A 140 -2.46 2.28 8.02
C GLY A 140 -1.70 1.42 7.01
N GLY A 141 -2.16 0.18 6.80
CA GLY A 141 -1.58 -0.72 5.80
C GLY A 141 -0.56 -1.73 6.31
N MET A 142 -0.08 -1.65 7.56
CA MET A 142 0.84 -2.66 8.13
C MET A 142 0.28 -4.09 8.02
N ASN A 143 -0.97 -4.29 8.45
CA ASN A 143 -1.63 -5.60 8.37
C ASN A 143 -1.85 -6.06 6.92
N ALA A 144 -2.12 -5.12 5.99
CA ALA A 144 -2.28 -5.43 4.57
C ALA A 144 -0.97 -5.90 3.92
N VAL A 145 0.17 -5.31 4.32
CA VAL A 145 1.50 -5.77 3.92
C VAL A 145 1.76 -7.17 4.43
N VAL A 146 1.60 -7.40 5.74
CA VAL A 146 1.83 -8.71 6.35
C VAL A 146 0.98 -9.79 5.68
N ARG A 147 -0.32 -9.52 5.47
CA ARG A 147 -1.19 -10.46 4.76
C ARG A 147 -0.69 -10.79 3.35
N SER A 148 -0.34 -9.77 2.59
CA SER A 148 0.11 -9.95 1.22
C SER A 148 1.43 -10.72 1.18
N TYR A 149 2.35 -10.41 2.08
CA TYR A 149 3.63 -11.12 2.22
C TYR A 149 3.43 -12.59 2.61
N VAL A 150 2.58 -12.88 3.60
CA VAL A 150 2.27 -14.25 4.02
C VAL A 150 1.64 -15.05 2.88
N ARG A 151 0.61 -14.52 2.23
CA ARG A 151 -0.06 -15.23 1.12
C ARG A 151 0.88 -15.46 -0.06
N MET A 152 1.70 -14.47 -0.43
CA MET A 152 2.67 -14.61 -1.51
C MET A 152 3.81 -15.57 -1.15
N GLY A 153 4.33 -15.52 0.07
CA GLY A 153 5.36 -16.44 0.54
C GLY A 153 4.88 -17.89 0.50
N ILE A 154 3.69 -18.17 1.03
CA ILE A 154 3.07 -19.51 0.97
C ILE A 154 2.81 -19.92 -0.47
N TYR A 155 2.31 -19.01 -1.32
CA TYR A 155 2.08 -19.28 -2.74
C TYR A 155 3.38 -19.70 -3.47
N HIS A 156 4.50 -19.11 -3.10
CA HIS A 156 5.83 -19.45 -3.61
C HIS A 156 6.57 -20.54 -2.80
N ARG A 157 5.86 -21.31 -1.96
CA ARG A 157 6.39 -22.45 -1.19
C ARG A 157 7.43 -22.10 -0.12
N CYS A 158 7.43 -20.86 0.33
CA CYS A 158 8.22 -20.43 1.48
C CYS A 158 7.46 -20.71 2.78
N LYS A 159 8.18 -21.12 3.84
CA LYS A 159 7.67 -21.05 5.21
C LYS A 159 7.75 -19.61 5.67
N VAL A 160 6.62 -19.02 6.05
CA VAL A 160 6.56 -17.62 6.45
C VAL A 160 6.43 -17.50 7.96
N TYR A 161 7.29 -16.72 8.59
CA TYR A 161 7.27 -16.43 10.01
C TYR A 161 6.83 -14.99 10.28
N GLY A 162 5.84 -14.81 11.14
CA GLY A 162 5.46 -13.51 11.68
C GLY A 162 6.17 -13.27 13.00
N VAL A 163 7.01 -12.25 13.06
CA VAL A 163 7.73 -11.86 14.27
C VAL A 163 6.83 -11.00 15.15
N LYS A 164 6.62 -11.42 16.40
CA LYS A 164 5.81 -10.66 17.35
C LYS A 164 6.64 -9.57 18.02
N ASN A 165 6.00 -8.45 18.36
CA ASN A 165 6.57 -7.39 19.20
C ASN A 165 7.95 -6.88 18.74
N SER A 166 8.11 -6.67 17.44
CA SER A 166 9.32 -6.08 16.85
C SER A 166 10.62 -6.81 17.24
N PHE A 167 11.75 -6.09 17.32
CA PHE A 167 13.06 -6.69 17.59
C PHE A 167 13.19 -7.29 18.99
N GLU A 168 12.40 -6.82 19.97
CA GLU A 168 12.36 -7.44 21.30
C GLU A 168 11.83 -8.88 21.24
N GLY A 169 10.73 -9.11 20.52
CA GLY A 169 10.22 -10.46 20.33
C GLY A 169 11.14 -11.30 19.43
N LEU A 170 11.77 -10.69 18.40
CA LEU A 170 12.77 -11.39 17.59
C LEU A 170 13.96 -11.89 18.43
N ALA A 171 14.50 -11.05 19.30
CA ALA A 171 15.61 -11.43 20.18
C ALA A 171 15.22 -12.55 21.16
N LYS A 172 13.96 -12.59 21.60
CA LYS A 172 13.40 -13.64 22.47
C LYS A 172 13.01 -14.92 21.72
N GLY A 173 13.03 -14.92 20.38
CA GLY A 173 12.59 -16.06 19.56
C GLY A 173 11.07 -16.19 19.42
N ASP A 174 10.31 -15.11 19.62
CA ASP A 174 8.85 -15.05 19.49
C ASP A 174 8.42 -14.92 18.01
N LEU A 175 8.59 -16.02 17.28
CA LEU A 175 8.18 -16.17 15.88
C LEU A 175 7.05 -17.18 15.77
N LYS A 176 5.98 -16.81 15.06
CA LYS A 176 4.90 -17.73 14.70
C LYS A 176 5.01 -18.11 13.23
N GLU A 177 5.02 -19.41 12.92
CA GLU A 177 4.81 -19.88 11.55
C GLU A 177 3.39 -19.53 11.11
N MET A 178 3.28 -18.77 10.02
CA MET A 178 2.02 -18.21 9.54
C MET A 178 1.39 -19.16 8.52
N SER A 179 0.11 -19.44 8.73
CA SER A 179 -0.74 -20.15 7.78
C SER A 179 -1.50 -19.19 6.87
N TRP A 180 -2.08 -19.72 5.79
CA TRP A 180 -2.93 -18.97 4.88
C TRP A 180 -4.12 -18.30 5.58
N GLY A 181 -4.70 -19.01 6.55
CA GLY A 181 -5.88 -18.58 7.31
C GLY A 181 -5.57 -17.54 8.39
N ASP A 182 -4.35 -17.52 8.93
CA ASP A 182 -3.96 -16.61 10.02
C ASP A 182 -4.12 -15.12 9.65
N VAL A 183 -3.98 -14.80 8.36
CA VAL A 183 -4.04 -13.43 7.83
C VAL A 183 -5.37 -13.11 7.12
N ASN A 184 -6.40 -13.92 7.35
CA ASN A 184 -7.74 -13.63 6.84
C ASN A 184 -8.24 -12.30 7.38
N ASN A 185 -8.84 -11.48 6.52
CA ASN A 185 -9.41 -10.18 6.88
C ASN A 185 -8.42 -9.09 7.34
N TRP A 186 -7.12 -9.35 7.36
CA TRP A 186 -6.14 -8.36 7.83
C TRP A 186 -6.03 -7.10 6.96
N VAL A 187 -6.46 -7.12 5.68
CA VAL A 187 -6.37 -5.96 4.76
C VAL A 187 -7.10 -4.73 5.30
N MET A 188 -8.26 -4.94 5.93
CA MET A 188 -9.19 -3.87 6.31
C MET A 188 -8.99 -3.34 7.73
N HIS A 189 -8.06 -3.91 8.49
CA HIS A 189 -7.80 -3.48 9.87
C HIS A 189 -6.57 -2.58 9.96
N GLY A 190 -6.72 -1.44 10.65
CA GLY A 190 -5.61 -0.60 11.07
C GLY A 190 -4.75 -1.23 12.17
N GLY A 191 -3.68 -0.53 12.56
CA GLY A 191 -2.76 -1.01 13.60
C GLY A 191 -1.84 -2.13 13.13
N SER A 192 -1.35 -2.94 14.07
CA SER A 192 -0.42 -4.05 13.83
C SER A 192 -0.80 -5.28 14.66
N PHE A 193 -1.26 -6.36 14.02
CA PHE A 193 -1.55 -7.65 14.69
C PHE A 193 -0.30 -8.45 15.07
N LEU A 194 0.86 -8.11 14.50
CA LEU A 194 2.14 -8.61 14.96
C LEU A 194 2.67 -7.84 16.18
N GLY A 195 2.05 -6.70 16.53
CA GLY A 195 2.66 -5.73 17.44
C GLY A 195 3.71 -4.89 16.71
N THR A 196 3.98 -3.68 17.20
CA THR A 196 5.01 -2.81 16.65
C THR A 196 5.53 -1.87 17.73
N GLN A 197 6.85 -1.68 17.76
CA GLN A 197 7.57 -0.86 18.73
C GLN A 197 8.67 -0.07 18.02
N LYS A 198 9.10 1.06 18.61
CA LYS A 198 10.15 1.93 18.06
C LYS A 198 11.58 1.48 18.39
N VAL A 199 11.75 0.36 19.08
CA VAL A 199 13.07 -0.10 19.55
C VAL A 199 13.88 -0.66 18.37
N THR A 200 15.12 -0.21 18.24
CA THR A 200 16.08 -0.66 17.22
C THR A 200 16.90 -1.85 17.74
N PRO A 201 17.48 -2.68 16.85
CA PRO A 201 18.23 -3.87 17.26
C PRO A 201 19.64 -3.58 17.78
N GLU A 202 20.09 -2.32 17.88
CA GLU A 202 21.49 -1.93 18.11
C GLU A 202 22.16 -2.67 19.29
N LYS A 203 21.43 -2.83 20.40
CA LYS A 203 21.93 -3.48 21.62
C LYS A 203 21.71 -5.00 21.67
N ILE A 204 21.00 -5.56 20.70
CA ILE A 204 20.51 -6.95 20.69
C ILE A 204 20.78 -7.65 19.36
N ILE A 205 21.72 -7.15 18.55
CA ILE A 205 22.04 -7.70 17.23
C ILE A 205 22.51 -9.15 17.32
N ASP A 206 23.28 -9.49 18.36
CA ASP A 206 23.75 -10.84 18.65
C ASP A 206 22.59 -11.82 18.86
N GLN A 207 21.59 -11.42 19.65
CA GLN A 207 20.39 -12.23 19.92
C GLN A 207 19.53 -12.37 18.67
N VAL A 208 19.37 -11.28 17.90
CA VAL A 208 18.65 -11.30 16.62
C VAL A 208 19.34 -12.26 15.65
N ALA A 209 20.67 -12.20 15.51
CA ALA A 209 21.43 -13.09 14.64
C ALA A 209 21.28 -14.55 15.06
N ALA A 210 21.39 -14.85 16.36
CA ALA A 210 21.20 -16.20 16.90
C ALA A 210 19.80 -16.74 16.61
N THR A 211 18.75 -15.92 16.75
CA THR A 211 17.39 -16.33 16.40
C THR A 211 17.22 -16.58 14.90
N LEU A 212 17.75 -15.72 14.05
CA LEU A 212 17.67 -15.90 12.59
C LEU A 212 18.33 -17.22 12.16
N GLU A 213 19.47 -17.56 12.77
CA GLU A 213 20.15 -18.83 12.54
C GLU A 213 19.34 -20.03 13.06
N LYS A 214 18.82 -19.94 14.30
CA LYS A 214 17.99 -20.98 14.93
C LYS A 214 16.77 -21.35 14.08
N PHE A 215 16.06 -20.35 13.55
CA PHE A 215 14.89 -20.55 12.69
C PHE A 215 15.25 -20.71 11.21
N LYS A 216 16.54 -20.68 10.87
CA LYS A 216 17.07 -20.76 9.49
C LYS A 216 16.39 -19.76 8.56
N ILE A 217 16.21 -18.52 9.00
CA ILE A 217 15.58 -17.47 8.20
C ILE A 217 16.51 -17.08 7.05
N HIS A 218 16.00 -17.16 5.82
CA HIS A 218 16.70 -16.86 4.58
C HIS A 218 16.37 -15.48 4.03
N GLY A 219 15.40 -14.76 4.61
CA GLY A 219 15.05 -13.41 4.20
C GLY A 219 14.15 -12.73 5.21
N LEU A 220 14.35 -11.42 5.44
CA LEU A 220 13.61 -10.64 6.42
C LEU A 220 13.00 -9.39 5.76
N LEU A 221 11.68 -9.28 5.85
CA LEU A 221 10.93 -8.08 5.50
C LEU A 221 10.65 -7.25 6.76
N ILE A 222 11.09 -6.00 6.75
CA ILE A 222 10.86 -5.04 7.83
C ILE A 222 9.84 -4.00 7.35
N VAL A 223 8.69 -3.91 8.01
CA VAL A 223 7.62 -2.97 7.65
C VAL A 223 7.58 -1.86 8.68
N GLY A 224 7.69 -0.60 8.26
CA GLY A 224 7.69 0.48 9.24
C GLY A 224 8.28 1.81 8.80
N GLY A 225 8.45 2.69 9.78
CA GLY A 225 8.93 4.06 9.59
C GLY A 225 10.44 4.20 9.56
N PHE A 226 10.94 5.32 10.09
CA PHE A 226 12.37 5.61 10.11
C PHE A 226 13.17 4.60 10.95
N GLU A 227 12.60 4.10 12.04
CA GLU A 227 13.21 3.07 12.88
C GLU A 227 13.37 1.74 12.13
N ALA A 228 12.44 1.39 11.23
CA ALA A 228 12.56 0.21 10.37
C ALA A 228 13.73 0.37 9.38
N TYR A 229 13.82 1.54 8.73
CA TYR A 229 14.92 1.89 7.84
C TYR A 229 16.27 1.85 8.56
N HIS A 230 16.37 2.50 9.72
CA HIS A 230 17.58 2.53 10.53
C HIS A 230 17.97 1.14 11.03
N SER A 231 16.99 0.32 11.44
CA SER A 231 17.25 -1.06 11.85
C SER A 231 17.81 -1.91 10.72
N CYS A 232 17.28 -1.77 9.50
CA CYS A 232 17.83 -2.46 8.32
C CYS A 232 19.30 -2.08 8.08
N LEU A 233 19.64 -0.79 8.21
CA LEU A 233 21.01 -0.30 8.08
C LEU A 233 21.93 -0.90 9.14
N LEU A 234 21.49 -0.96 10.41
CA LEU A 234 22.24 -1.57 11.50
C LEU A 234 22.52 -3.06 11.24
N LEU A 235 21.50 -3.81 10.82
CA LEU A 235 21.66 -5.23 10.49
C LEU A 235 22.60 -5.43 9.28
N SER A 236 22.49 -4.57 8.27
CA SER A 236 23.37 -4.63 7.09
C SER A 236 24.83 -4.35 7.44
N ARG A 237 25.10 -3.40 8.33
CA ARG A 237 26.47 -3.08 8.79
C ARG A 237 27.07 -4.18 9.67
N ALA A 238 26.22 -4.96 10.34
CA ALA A 238 26.66 -6.04 11.22
C ALA A 238 26.93 -7.37 10.49
N ARG A 239 26.79 -7.43 9.16
CA ARG A 239 26.98 -8.64 8.33
C ARG A 239 28.38 -9.24 8.38
N ASP A 240 29.40 -8.42 8.64
CA ASP A 240 30.78 -8.90 8.75
C ASP A 240 30.97 -9.68 10.04
N LYS A 241 30.35 -9.22 11.13
CA LYS A 241 30.43 -9.83 12.47
C LYS A 241 29.51 -11.04 12.64
N TYR A 242 28.32 -11.02 12.03
CA TYR A 242 27.32 -12.07 12.18
C TYR A 242 26.94 -12.66 10.81
N PRO A 243 27.46 -13.85 10.45
CA PRO A 243 27.15 -14.50 9.17
C PRO A 243 25.64 -14.75 8.95
N ALA A 244 24.88 -14.99 10.02
CA ALA A 244 23.43 -15.16 9.98
C ALA A 244 22.67 -13.93 9.41
N LEU A 245 23.28 -12.74 9.41
CA LEU A 245 22.68 -11.52 8.85
C LEU A 245 22.94 -11.37 7.34
N ARG A 246 23.70 -12.27 6.72
CA ARG A 246 24.01 -12.27 5.28
C ARG A 246 22.84 -12.81 4.44
N ILE A 247 21.62 -12.41 4.81
CA ILE A 247 20.38 -12.70 4.13
C ILE A 247 19.84 -11.44 3.44
N PRO A 248 19.02 -11.58 2.39
CA PRO A 248 18.22 -10.48 1.86
C PRO A 248 17.40 -9.78 2.95
N LEU A 249 17.57 -8.46 3.03
CA LEU A 249 16.82 -7.57 3.91
C LEU A 249 16.06 -6.57 3.03
N CYS A 250 14.77 -6.38 3.30
CA CYS A 250 13.96 -5.41 2.57
C CYS A 250 13.13 -4.57 3.56
N VAL A 251 12.96 -3.29 3.26
CA VAL A 251 12.12 -2.38 4.04
C VAL A 251 10.93 -1.96 3.21
N ILE A 252 9.72 -2.07 3.77
CA ILE A 252 8.53 -1.41 3.23
C ILE A 252 8.24 -0.19 4.10
N PRO A 253 8.40 1.04 3.55
CA PRO A 253 8.07 2.27 4.24
C PRO A 253 6.59 2.32 4.65
N CYS A 254 6.33 2.34 5.94
CA CYS A 254 4.99 2.40 6.53
C CYS A 254 5.01 3.32 7.76
N THR A 255 4.55 4.54 7.57
CA THR A 255 4.50 5.61 8.56
C THR A 255 3.55 6.69 8.07
N ILE A 256 2.90 7.41 8.99
CA ILE A 256 2.08 8.56 8.64
C ILE A 256 2.92 9.75 8.15
N SER A 257 4.16 9.87 8.64
CA SER A 257 4.99 11.07 8.45
C SER A 257 5.61 11.18 7.06
N ASN A 258 5.60 10.10 6.26
CA ASN A 258 6.28 10.03 4.97
C ASN A 258 7.76 10.46 5.00
N ASN A 259 8.46 10.12 6.08
CA ASN A 259 9.82 10.57 6.38
C ASN A 259 10.90 9.48 6.14
N VAL A 260 10.58 8.45 5.37
CA VAL A 260 11.52 7.34 5.10
C VAL A 260 12.26 7.60 3.80
N PRO A 261 13.61 7.66 3.81
CA PRO A 261 14.39 7.85 2.59
C PRO A 261 14.15 6.76 1.54
N GLY A 262 14.19 7.15 0.26
CA GLY A 262 14.08 6.23 -0.87
C GLY A 262 12.67 6.01 -1.41
N THR A 263 11.64 6.63 -0.82
CA THR A 263 10.27 6.65 -1.37
C THR A 263 9.68 8.05 -1.32
N SER A 264 8.80 8.36 -2.27
CA SER A 264 7.96 9.57 -2.22
C SER A 264 6.66 9.35 -1.44
N LEU A 265 6.31 8.10 -1.15
CA LEU A 265 5.08 7.73 -0.45
C LEU A 265 5.29 6.54 0.47
N SER A 266 4.95 6.71 1.75
CA SER A 266 4.88 5.65 2.75
C SER A 266 3.45 5.19 2.95
N LEU A 267 3.28 3.90 3.25
CA LEU A 267 1.97 3.36 3.62
C LEU A 267 1.46 4.03 4.90
N GLY A 268 0.17 4.35 4.91
CA GLY A 268 -0.51 5.01 6.03
C GLY A 268 -0.50 6.53 5.97
N SER A 269 0.33 7.14 5.11
CA SER A 269 0.34 8.59 4.92
C SER A 269 -0.98 9.10 4.32
N ASP A 270 -1.50 8.47 3.27
CA ASP A 270 -2.79 8.85 2.65
C ASP A 270 -3.97 8.71 3.63
N THR A 271 -4.02 7.62 4.41
CA THR A 271 -5.01 7.46 5.48
C THR A 271 -4.93 8.62 6.48
N ALA A 272 -3.72 9.00 6.91
CA ALA A 272 -3.54 10.12 7.84
C ALA A 272 -3.97 11.46 7.24
N VAL A 273 -3.64 11.75 5.97
CA VAL A 273 -4.07 13.00 5.33
C VAL A 273 -5.59 13.07 5.22
N ASN A 274 -6.27 11.97 4.85
CA ASN A 274 -7.73 11.94 4.82
C ASN A 274 -8.35 12.22 6.19
N GLU A 275 -7.84 11.62 7.27
CA GLU A 275 -8.31 11.90 8.63
C GLU A 275 -8.10 13.37 9.03
N ILE A 276 -6.94 13.96 8.68
CA ILE A 276 -6.67 15.37 8.91
C ILE A 276 -7.67 16.25 8.15
N CYS A 277 -7.93 15.97 6.87
CA CYS A 277 -8.90 16.73 6.08
C CYS A 277 -10.31 16.67 6.68
N VAL A 278 -10.76 15.50 7.13
CA VAL A 278 -12.07 15.36 7.80
C VAL A 278 -12.14 16.18 9.09
N MET A 279 -11.07 16.21 9.89
CA MET A 279 -10.99 17.03 11.09
C MET A 279 -10.99 18.53 10.77
N ILE A 280 -10.20 18.96 9.79
CA ILE A 280 -10.15 20.36 9.33
C ILE A 280 -11.51 20.82 8.80
N ASP A 281 -12.21 19.99 8.02
CA ASP A 281 -13.54 20.33 7.50
C ASP A 281 -14.53 20.62 8.65
N LYS A 282 -14.52 19.78 9.70
CA LYS A 282 -15.35 19.97 10.90
C LYS A 282 -14.97 21.24 11.68
N ILE A 283 -13.67 21.49 11.85
CA ILE A 283 -13.17 22.70 12.54
C ILE A 283 -13.55 23.96 11.74
N LYS A 284 -13.39 23.93 10.42
CA LYS A 284 -13.73 25.04 9.53
C LYS A 284 -15.22 25.36 9.55
N GLN A 285 -16.09 24.35 9.65
CA GLN A 285 -17.52 24.54 9.84
C GLN A 285 -17.81 25.30 11.15
N SER A 286 -17.17 24.93 12.26
CA SER A 286 -17.28 25.64 13.54
C SER A 286 -16.75 27.08 13.47
N ALA A 287 -15.63 27.30 12.79
CA ALA A 287 -15.05 28.63 12.60
C ALA A 287 -15.97 29.55 11.79
N THR A 288 -16.56 29.04 10.71
CA THR A 288 -17.45 29.80 9.82
C THR A 288 -18.75 30.20 10.52
N GLY A 289 -19.21 29.40 11.49
CA GLY A 289 -20.40 29.70 12.30
C GLY A 289 -20.23 30.85 13.30
N THR A 290 -19.03 31.41 13.48
CA THR A 290 -18.80 32.57 14.37
C THR A 290 -17.94 33.63 13.67
N LYS A 291 -18.26 34.92 13.85
CA LYS A 291 -17.47 36.01 13.22
C LYS A 291 -16.05 36.05 13.79
N LYS A 292 -15.04 36.17 12.92
CA LYS A 292 -13.62 36.43 13.24
C LYS A 292 -12.95 35.36 14.14
N ARG A 293 -13.11 34.07 13.82
CA ARG A 293 -12.45 32.97 14.54
C ARG A 293 -11.34 32.32 13.70
N VAL A 294 -10.20 32.05 14.34
CA VAL A 294 -9.04 31.35 13.76
C VAL A 294 -8.76 30.09 14.58
N PHE A 295 -8.36 29.01 13.92
CA PHE A 295 -7.86 27.80 14.56
C PHE A 295 -6.42 27.56 14.15
N ILE A 296 -5.60 27.16 15.12
CA ILE A 296 -4.25 26.63 14.87
C ILE A 296 -4.37 25.12 15.02
N VAL A 297 -4.15 24.40 13.93
CA VAL A 297 -4.25 22.93 13.87
C VAL A 297 -2.84 22.37 13.83
N GLU A 298 -2.41 21.74 14.92
CA GLU A 298 -1.15 21.00 14.95
C GLU A 298 -1.33 19.65 14.25
N THR A 299 -0.46 19.34 13.30
CA THR A 299 -0.42 18.04 12.63
C THR A 299 0.82 17.27 13.07
N MET A 300 0.72 15.94 13.06
CA MET A 300 1.89 15.08 13.26
C MET A 300 2.82 15.15 12.04
N GLY A 301 3.97 14.46 12.08
CA GLY A 301 4.93 14.46 10.98
C GLY A 301 6.38 14.44 11.44
N GLY A 302 6.63 14.67 12.72
CA GLY A 302 7.99 14.83 13.25
C GLY A 302 8.67 16.00 12.55
N TYR A 303 9.85 15.75 11.99
CA TYR A 303 10.61 16.76 11.23
C TYR A 303 10.31 16.75 9.73
N CYS A 304 9.21 16.13 9.30
CA CYS A 304 8.76 16.11 7.92
C CYS A 304 7.42 16.86 7.79
N GLY A 305 7.41 17.96 7.05
CA GLY A 305 6.22 18.79 6.83
C GLY A 305 5.16 18.18 5.90
N TYR A 306 5.33 16.95 5.42
CA TYR A 306 4.46 16.33 4.42
C TYR A 306 2.98 16.40 4.77
N LEU A 307 2.60 15.99 5.99
CA LEU A 307 1.21 16.00 6.43
C LEU A 307 0.66 17.43 6.53
N ALA A 308 1.43 18.37 7.11
CA ALA A 308 1.04 19.77 7.23
C ALA A 308 0.83 20.41 5.84
N THR A 309 1.76 20.20 4.91
CA THR A 309 1.71 20.78 3.57
C THR A 309 0.55 20.22 2.75
N LEU A 310 0.37 18.89 2.73
CA LEU A 310 -0.68 18.28 1.91
C LEU A 310 -2.09 18.45 2.49
N SER A 311 -2.23 18.57 3.81
CA SER A 311 -3.55 18.82 4.40
C SER A 311 -3.99 20.28 4.30
N ALA A 312 -3.03 21.21 4.14
CA ALA A 312 -3.31 22.64 3.98
C ALA A 312 -3.64 23.05 2.53
N LEU A 313 -3.12 22.32 1.53
CA LEU A 313 -3.37 22.56 0.10
C LEU A 313 -4.76 22.08 -0.33
#